data_AF-A0A7S3PMK9-F1
#
_entry.id   AF-A0A7S3PMK9-F1
#
_cell.length_a   1.000
_cell.length_b   1.000
_cell.length_c   1.000
_cell.angle_alpha   90.00
_cell.angle_beta   90.00
_cell.angle_gamma   90.00
#
_symmetry.space_group_name_H-M   'P 1'
#
loop_
_entity.id
_entity.type
_entity.pdbx_description
1 polymer ?
#
loop_
_entity_poly.entity_id
_entity_poly.type
_entity_poly.pdbx_seq_one_letter_code
_entity_poly.pdbx_strand_id
1 'polypeptide(L)'
;MHKANPRRSRENVELRMKQQLRETEDGSWRWNTDPTFSKDASDRSRESPEIMWNGVRSVQCPTLIVRGGDSDVVPPSQAELMIKRLLKGQLVVIPEAGHSVIGDQPVLSKQAILSFLDGSHRSPL
;
A
#
# COMPACT_ATOMS: atom_id res chain seq x y z
N MET A 1 18.16 2.94 -4.45
CA MET A 1 16.86 3.22 -3.80
C MET A 1 16.40 4.67 -3.91
N HIS A 2 17.25 5.70 -3.67
CA HIS A 2 16.81 7.10 -3.86
C HIS A 2 16.35 7.40 -5.31
N LYS A 3 17.05 6.83 -6.32
CA LYS A 3 16.58 6.83 -7.72
C LYS A 3 15.22 6.13 -7.96
N ALA A 4 14.82 5.19 -7.09
CA ALA A 4 13.60 4.39 -7.25
C ALA A 4 12.39 5.00 -6.51
N ASN A 5 12.62 5.88 -5.53
CA ASN A 5 11.60 6.79 -5.03
C ASN A 5 12.29 8.13 -4.67
N PRO A 6 12.25 9.14 -5.57
CA PRO A 6 12.91 10.42 -5.36
C PRO A 6 12.36 11.19 -4.15
N ARG A 7 11.17 10.83 -3.64
CA ARG A 7 10.56 11.43 -2.44
C ARG A 7 11.24 11.01 -1.14
N ARG A 8 12.14 10.02 -1.16
CA ARG A 8 12.84 9.53 0.06
C ARG A 8 14.16 10.24 0.27
N SER A 9 14.37 10.84 1.46
CA SER A 9 15.67 11.37 1.85
C SER A 9 16.73 10.27 1.95
N ARG A 10 18.00 10.64 1.79
CA ARG A 10 19.14 9.71 1.95
C ARG A 10 19.15 9.06 3.33
N GLU A 11 18.87 9.84 4.36
CA GLU A 11 18.73 9.36 5.74
C GLU A 11 17.63 8.30 5.88
N ASN A 12 16.46 8.52 5.26
CA ASN A 12 15.38 7.52 5.27
C ASN A 12 15.79 6.22 4.58
N VAL A 13 16.54 6.32 3.48
CA VAL A 13 17.09 5.15 2.78
C VAL A 13 18.09 4.42 3.66
N GLU A 14 19.01 5.12 4.31
CA GLU A 14 19.99 4.51 5.22
C GLU A 14 19.34 3.82 6.41
N LEU A 15 18.36 4.47 7.04
CA LEU A 15 17.59 3.88 8.15
C LEU A 15 16.89 2.58 7.70
N ARG A 16 16.24 2.61 6.53
CA ARG A 16 15.59 1.41 5.98
C ARG A 16 16.59 0.30 5.68
N MET A 17 17.75 0.61 5.12
CA MET A 17 18.79 -0.40 4.87
C MET A 17 19.26 -1.06 6.17
N LYS A 18 19.49 -0.28 7.22
CA LYS A 18 19.84 -0.81 8.54
C LYS A 18 18.77 -1.73 9.13
N GLN A 19 17.49 -1.47 8.84
CA GLN A 19 16.38 -2.31 9.31
C GLN A 19 16.16 -3.55 8.44
N GLN A 20 16.40 -3.44 7.13
CA GLN A 20 16.13 -4.49 6.15
C GLN A 20 17.29 -5.45 5.95
N LEU A 21 18.50 -5.10 6.39
CA LEU A 21 19.69 -5.91 6.24
C LEU A 21 20.18 -6.40 7.62
N ARG A 22 20.68 -7.63 7.65
CA ARG A 22 21.34 -8.22 8.81
C ARG A 22 22.73 -8.69 8.38
N GLU A 23 23.72 -8.41 9.21
CA GLU A 23 25.08 -8.93 9.04
C GLU A 23 25.13 -10.41 9.45
N THR A 24 25.76 -11.23 8.62
CA THR A 24 25.98 -12.66 8.87
C THR A 24 27.31 -12.89 9.57
N GLU A 25 27.51 -14.10 10.09
CA GLU A 25 28.71 -14.47 10.86
C GLU A 25 30.02 -14.34 10.05
N ASP A 26 29.93 -14.35 8.72
CA ASP A 26 31.04 -14.16 7.79
C ASP A 26 31.28 -12.67 7.42
N GLY A 27 30.58 -11.72 8.04
CA GLY A 27 30.68 -10.28 7.76
C GLY A 27 29.98 -9.84 6.47
N SER A 28 29.27 -10.73 5.77
CA SER A 28 28.42 -10.35 4.64
C SER A 28 27.04 -9.84 5.10
N TRP A 29 26.27 -9.23 4.20
CA TRP A 29 24.93 -8.72 4.51
C TRP A 29 23.87 -9.52 3.77
N ARG A 30 22.80 -9.88 4.48
CA ARG A 30 21.62 -10.54 3.90
C ARG A 30 20.36 -9.74 4.20
N TRP A 31 19.34 -9.91 3.36
CA TRP A 31 18.00 -9.42 3.65
C TRP A 31 17.50 -10.06 4.95
N ASN A 32 16.98 -9.23 5.85
CA ASN A 32 16.38 -9.62 7.12
C ASN A 32 14.94 -10.12 6.93
N THR A 33 14.66 -10.76 5.79
CA THR A 33 13.34 -11.27 5.41
C THR A 33 13.38 -12.79 5.37
N ASP A 34 12.31 -13.43 5.80
CA ASP A 34 12.18 -14.89 5.70
C ASP A 34 12.28 -15.33 4.22
N PRO A 35 13.22 -16.22 3.86
CA PRO A 35 13.40 -16.66 2.47
C PRO A 35 12.17 -17.40 1.89
N THR A 36 11.27 -17.91 2.74
CA THR A 36 10.02 -18.54 2.29
C THR A 36 9.01 -17.52 1.75
N PHE A 37 9.07 -16.26 2.19
CA PHE A 37 8.13 -15.20 1.80
C PHE A 37 8.11 -14.92 0.28
N SER A 38 9.23 -15.15 -0.40
CA SER A 38 9.32 -14.95 -1.86
C SER A 38 8.62 -16.03 -2.68
N LYS A 39 8.44 -17.25 -2.13
CA LYS A 39 7.79 -18.36 -2.85
C LYS A 39 6.28 -18.16 -2.93
N ASP A 40 5.64 -17.74 -1.83
CA ASP A 40 4.18 -17.58 -1.75
C ASP A 40 3.64 -16.46 -2.65
N ALA A 41 4.42 -15.39 -2.84
CA ALA A 41 4.06 -14.30 -3.74
C ALA A 41 3.99 -14.75 -5.22
N SER A 42 4.82 -15.72 -5.62
CA SER A 42 4.84 -16.23 -6.99
C SER A 42 3.58 -17.06 -7.32
N ASP A 43 3.02 -17.76 -6.33
CA ASP A 43 1.89 -18.67 -6.58
C ASP A 43 0.55 -17.92 -6.70
N ARG A 44 0.37 -16.83 -5.95
CA ARG A 44 -0.81 -15.94 -6.06
C ARG A 44 -0.87 -15.17 -7.38
N SER A 45 0.24 -15.03 -8.09
CA SER A 45 0.28 -14.38 -9.40
C SER A 45 -0.43 -15.17 -10.51
N ARG A 46 -0.85 -16.41 -10.22
CA ARG A 46 -1.55 -17.32 -11.14
C ARG A 46 -3.07 -17.24 -11.04
N GLU A 47 -3.62 -16.55 -10.05
CA GLU A 47 -5.07 -16.42 -9.90
C GLU A 47 -5.65 -15.48 -10.97
N SER A 48 -6.82 -15.84 -11.51
CA SER A 48 -7.46 -15.00 -12.51
C SER A 48 -7.95 -13.68 -11.87
N PRO A 49 -7.95 -12.56 -12.61
CA PRO A 49 -8.45 -11.29 -12.10
C PRO A 49 -9.88 -11.36 -11.53
N GLU A 50 -10.73 -12.24 -12.05
CA GLU A 50 -12.10 -12.39 -11.57
C GLU A 50 -12.20 -13.00 -10.17
N ILE A 51 -11.27 -13.88 -9.78
CA ILE A 51 -11.22 -14.40 -8.41
C ILE A 51 -10.96 -13.24 -7.43
N MET A 52 -10.02 -12.35 -7.77
CA MET A 52 -9.73 -11.17 -6.96
C MET A 52 -10.95 -10.23 -6.88
N TRP A 53 -11.65 -10.00 -7.99
CA TRP A 53 -12.85 -9.16 -8.00
C TRP A 53 -14.02 -9.78 -7.24
N ASN A 54 -14.15 -11.10 -7.22
CA ASN A 54 -15.11 -11.79 -6.35
C ASN A 54 -14.78 -11.55 -4.87
N GLY A 55 -13.50 -11.55 -4.51
CA GLY A 55 -13.03 -11.18 -3.17
C GLY A 55 -13.43 -9.74 -2.80
N VAL A 56 -13.23 -8.78 -3.70
CA VAL A 56 -13.66 -7.38 -3.45
C VAL A 56 -15.18 -7.28 -3.24
N ARG A 57 -15.98 -7.99 -4.05
CA ARG A 57 -17.44 -8.02 -3.94
C ARG A 57 -17.95 -8.65 -2.65
N SER A 58 -17.18 -9.57 -2.04
CA SER A 58 -17.61 -10.30 -0.85
C SER A 58 -17.30 -9.57 0.47
N VAL A 59 -16.59 -8.43 0.43
CA VAL A 59 -16.29 -7.63 1.61
C VAL A 59 -17.56 -6.97 2.16
N GLN A 60 -17.94 -7.32 3.39
CA GLN A 60 -19.17 -6.84 4.04
C GLN A 60 -18.95 -5.65 5.00
N CYS A 61 -17.74 -5.49 5.51
CA CYS A 61 -17.40 -4.41 6.44
C CYS A 61 -17.14 -3.08 5.69
N PRO A 62 -17.31 -1.93 6.37
CA PRO A 62 -16.80 -0.66 5.85
C PRO A 62 -15.33 -0.79 5.45
N THR A 63 -14.98 -0.26 4.28
CA THR A 63 -13.63 -0.38 3.73
C THR A 63 -13.15 0.96 3.19
N LEU A 64 -11.98 1.40 3.66
CA LEU A 64 -11.29 2.57 3.14
C LEU A 64 -10.19 2.13 2.16
N ILE A 65 -10.25 2.64 0.94
CA ILE A 65 -9.16 2.59 -0.03
C ILE A 65 -8.40 3.92 0.05
N VAL A 66 -7.11 3.86 0.39
CA VAL A 66 -6.21 5.02 0.38
C VAL A 66 -5.28 4.91 -0.82
N ARG A 67 -5.43 5.79 -1.79
CA ARG A 67 -4.60 5.84 -3.00
C ARG A 67 -3.68 7.06 -2.95
N GLY A 68 -2.42 6.89 -3.34
CA GLY A 68 -1.53 8.02 -3.61
C GLY A 68 -1.90 8.69 -4.94
N GLY A 69 -1.98 10.02 -4.98
CA GLY A 69 -2.31 10.83 -6.16
C GLY A 69 -1.42 10.47 -7.35
N ASP A 70 -0.12 10.30 -7.07
CA ASP A 70 0.94 10.01 -8.03
C ASP A 70 1.27 8.50 -8.08
N SER A 71 0.36 7.64 -7.64
CA SER A 71 0.55 6.19 -7.67
C SER A 71 0.62 5.67 -9.11
N ASP A 72 1.74 5.04 -9.43
CA ASP A 72 2.08 4.35 -10.67
C ASP A 72 1.64 2.87 -10.69
N VAL A 73 1.36 2.30 -9.51
CA VAL A 73 0.95 0.89 -9.36
C VAL A 73 -0.56 0.72 -9.45
N VAL A 74 -1.34 1.65 -8.89
CA VAL A 74 -2.81 1.59 -8.89
C VAL A 74 -3.38 2.78 -9.65
N PRO A 75 -3.83 2.59 -10.90
CA PRO A 75 -4.48 3.65 -11.68
C PRO A 75 -5.74 4.18 -10.99
N PRO A 76 -6.11 5.46 -11.19
CA PRO A 76 -7.36 6.02 -10.67
C PRO A 76 -8.58 5.18 -11.03
N SER A 77 -8.66 4.71 -12.29
CA SER A 77 -9.76 3.87 -12.79
C SER A 77 -9.93 2.55 -12.03
N GLN A 78 -8.83 1.95 -11.57
CA GLN A 78 -8.89 0.72 -10.78
C GLN A 78 -9.42 0.98 -9.36
N ALA A 79 -8.99 2.08 -8.74
CA ALA A 79 -9.50 2.47 -7.42
C ALA A 79 -10.99 2.83 -7.47
N GLU A 80 -11.43 3.56 -8.49
CA GLU A 80 -12.86 3.83 -8.73
C GLU A 80 -13.66 2.54 -8.91
N LEU A 81 -13.08 1.57 -9.63
CA LEU A 81 -13.72 0.28 -9.87
C LEU A 81 -13.83 -0.56 -8.59
N MET A 82 -12.86 -0.46 -7.67
CA MET A 82 -12.97 -1.07 -6.33
C MET A 82 -14.14 -0.48 -5.56
N ILE A 83 -14.30 0.85 -5.54
CA ILE A 83 -15.41 1.50 -4.83
C ILE A 83 -16.76 1.11 -5.41
N LYS A 84 -16.87 0.99 -6.74
CA LYS A 84 -18.11 0.51 -7.39
C LYS A 84 -18.48 -0.92 -7.03
N ARG A 85 -17.53 -1.73 -6.55
CA ARG A 85 -17.73 -3.16 -6.25
C ARG A 85 -17.80 -3.47 -4.77
N LEU A 86 -17.23 -2.61 -3.92
CA LEU A 86 -17.34 -2.71 -2.48
C LEU A 86 -18.75 -2.34 -2.02
N LEU A 87 -19.30 -3.09 -1.08
CA LEU A 87 -20.63 -2.79 -0.52
C LEU A 87 -20.63 -1.46 0.26
N LYS A 88 -19.54 -1.16 0.97
CA LYS A 88 -19.37 0.02 1.83
C LYS A 88 -17.96 0.62 1.65
N GLY A 89 -17.63 0.93 0.41
CA GLY A 89 -16.32 1.48 0.04
C GLY A 89 -16.24 3.00 0.19
N GLN A 90 -15.09 3.47 0.65
CA GLN A 90 -14.69 4.87 0.60
C GLN A 90 -13.32 4.98 -0.05
N LEU A 91 -13.11 6.00 -0.89
CA LEU A 91 -11.83 6.27 -1.52
C LEU A 91 -11.33 7.64 -1.10
N VAL A 92 -10.10 7.66 -0.60
CA VAL A 92 -9.33 8.89 -0.36
C VAL A 92 -8.12 8.87 -1.27
N VAL A 93 -7.91 9.97 -1.99
CA VAL A 93 -6.70 10.19 -2.79
C VAL A 93 -5.83 11.20 -2.06
N ILE A 94 -4.61 10.79 -1.71
CA ILE A 94 -3.65 11.63 -1.00
C ILE A 94 -2.69 12.26 -2.01
N PRO A 95 -2.67 13.59 -2.17
CA PRO A 95 -1.81 14.27 -3.13
C PRO A 95 -0.33 14.06 -2.81
N GLU A 96 0.54 14.20 -3.81
CA GLU A 96 2.01 14.11 -3.67
C GLU A 96 2.53 12.78 -3.08
N ALA A 97 1.72 11.72 -3.12
CA ALA A 97 2.07 10.38 -2.68
C ALA A 97 2.05 9.38 -3.85
N GLY A 98 3.09 8.55 -3.93
CA GLY A 98 3.17 7.42 -4.87
C GLY A 98 2.59 6.13 -4.29
N HIS A 99 3.17 4.97 -4.65
CA HIS A 99 2.74 3.67 -4.12
C HIS A 99 2.91 3.54 -2.60
N SER A 100 3.97 4.14 -2.03
CA SER A 100 4.23 4.11 -0.58
C SER A 100 3.50 5.24 0.15
N VAL A 101 2.17 5.27 0.10
CA VAL A 101 1.35 6.41 0.54
C VAL A 101 1.68 6.90 1.95
N ILE A 102 1.72 5.99 2.93
CA ILE A 102 2.04 6.33 4.33
C ILE A 102 3.47 6.87 4.48
N GLY A 103 4.40 6.37 3.67
CA GLY A 103 5.80 6.82 3.70
C GLY A 103 5.98 8.19 3.09
N ASP A 104 5.24 8.50 2.03
CA ASP A 104 5.32 9.79 1.33
C ASP A 104 4.50 10.87 2.08
N GLN A 105 3.33 10.53 2.62
CA GLN A 105 2.39 11.45 3.25
C GLN A 105 1.82 10.89 4.58
N PRO A 106 2.64 10.79 5.64
CA PRO A 106 2.25 10.14 6.89
C PRO A 106 1.13 10.88 7.63
N VAL A 107 1.13 12.21 7.60
CA VAL A 107 0.14 13.04 8.31
C VAL A 107 -1.25 12.89 7.67
N LEU A 108 -1.33 13.05 6.35
CA LEU A 108 -2.59 12.89 5.62
C LEU A 108 -3.09 11.44 5.68
N SER A 109 -2.19 10.45 5.63
CA SER A 109 -2.57 9.05 5.77
C SER A 109 -3.18 8.77 7.15
N LYS A 110 -2.54 9.27 8.22
CA LYS A 110 -3.06 9.16 9.59
C LYS A 110 -4.45 9.80 9.69
N GLN A 111 -4.62 11.01 9.15
CA GLN A 111 -5.88 11.71 9.20
C GLN A 111 -6.99 10.92 8.49
N ALA A 112 -6.74 10.44 7.28
CA ALA A 112 -7.71 9.64 6.52
C ALA A 112 -8.15 8.38 7.28
N ILE A 113 -7.20 7.67 7.90
CA ILE A 113 -7.48 6.47 8.70
C ILE A 113 -8.32 6.82 9.92
N LEU A 114 -7.95 7.84 10.70
CA LEU A 114 -8.68 8.22 11.91
C LEU A 114 -10.10 8.70 11.58
N SER A 115 -10.27 9.55 10.55
CA SER A 115 -11.60 10.02 10.13
C SER A 115 -12.51 8.86 9.66
N PHE A 116 -11.95 7.83 9.06
CA PHE A 116 -12.70 6.63 8.70
C PHE A 116 -13.13 5.82 9.94
N LEU A 117 -12.22 5.64 10.91
CA LEU A 117 -12.51 4.91 12.15
C LEU A 117 -13.53 5.63 13.03
N ASP A 118 -13.50 6.96 13.06
CA ASP A 118 -14.45 7.78 13.81
C ASP A 118 -15.86 7.82 13.17
N GLY A 119 -16.05 7.21 12.00
CA GLY A 119 -17.32 7.22 11.26
C GLY A 119 -17.73 8.60 10.72
N SER A 120 -16.80 9.57 10.76
CA SER A 120 -17.02 10.97 10.38
C SER A 120 -16.84 11.20 8.88
N HIS A 121 -16.16 10.30 8.17
CA HIS A 121 -16.14 10.33 6.71
C HIS A 121 -17.41 9.61 6.20
N ARG A 122 -18.38 10.36 5.67
CA ARG A 122 -19.39 9.85 4.74
C ARG A 122 -19.05 10.44 3.37
N SER A 123 -18.89 9.61 2.33
CA SER A 123 -18.70 10.15 0.97
C SER A 123 -19.88 11.05 0.60
N PRO A 124 -19.64 12.20 -0.06
CA PRO A 124 -20.71 12.88 -0.79
C PRO A 124 -21.16 11.95 -1.92
N LEU A 125 -22.48 11.76 -2.02
CA LEU A 125 -23.12 11.12 -3.18
C LEU A 125 -22.89 11.95 -4.44
#